data_AF-Q4DCD1-F1
#
_entry.id   AF-Q4DCD1-F1
#
_cell.length_a   1.000
_cell.length_b   1.000
_cell.length_c   1.000
_cell.angle_alpha   90.00
_cell.angle_beta   90.00
_cell.angle_gamma   90.00
#
_symmetry.space_group_name_H-M   'P 1'
#
loop_
_entity.id
_entity.type
_entity.pdbx_description
1 polymer ?
#
loop_
_entity_poly.entity_id
_entity_poly.type
_entity_poly.pdbx_seq_one_letter_code
_entity_poly.pdbx_strand_id
1 'polypeptide(L)'
;YVTNLTEVPVNLPKEIHDIMARANRCRSEGQTNMNEHSSRSHMVLYIVVRTTNKQTRMQSFGKLSLVDLAGSERLEKSGAEGQQMKEAVSINKSLSALGDVISGLAQNNKHVPFRNSVLTFLLQDSMSGQAKVLMFVCVSPASYNCSESNSSLQFASRARGVAFGQIKKNTVVAT
;
A
#
# COMPACT_ATOMS: atom_id res chain seq x y z
N TYR A 1 -9.87 12.57 -2.08
CA TYR A 1 -10.58 11.60 -2.94
C TYR A 1 -9.62 11.28 -4.08
N VAL A 2 -9.42 10.01 -4.42
CA VAL A 2 -8.68 9.66 -5.64
C VAL A 2 -9.71 9.46 -6.73
N THR A 3 -9.72 10.36 -7.70
CA THR A 3 -10.60 10.28 -8.87
C THR A 3 -10.20 9.11 -9.76
N ASN A 4 -11.14 8.58 -10.53
CA ASN A 4 -10.89 7.59 -11.59
C ASN A 4 -10.38 6.22 -11.09
N LEU A 5 -10.71 5.84 -9.86
CA LEU A 5 -10.57 4.44 -9.44
C LEU A 5 -11.63 3.59 -10.15
N THR A 6 -11.22 2.42 -10.65
CA THR A 6 -12.12 1.47 -11.29
C THR A 6 -12.54 0.39 -10.29
N GLU A 7 -13.84 0.27 -10.05
CA GLU A 7 -14.44 -0.85 -9.31
C GLU A 7 -15.10 -1.80 -10.30
N VAL A 8 -14.82 -3.11 -10.16
CA VAL A 8 -15.31 -4.14 -11.08
C VAL A 8 -16.02 -5.22 -10.27
N PRO A 9 -17.28 -5.58 -10.60
CA PRO A 9 -17.94 -6.72 -9.97
C PRO A 9 -17.21 -8.02 -10.34
N VAL A 10 -17.04 -8.90 -9.36
CA VAL A 10 -16.35 -10.20 -9.52
C VAL A 10 -17.30 -11.32 -9.15
N ASN A 11 -17.51 -12.27 -10.07
CA ASN A 11 -18.35 -13.45 -9.91
C ASN A 11 -17.53 -14.74 -9.78
N LEU A 12 -16.30 -14.76 -10.30
CA LEU A 12 -15.42 -15.93 -10.31
C LEU A 12 -14.00 -15.56 -9.88
N PRO A 13 -13.28 -16.42 -9.14
CA PRO A 13 -11.89 -16.16 -8.73
C PRO A 13 -10.94 -15.83 -9.89
N LYS A 14 -11.19 -16.40 -11.08
CA LYS A 14 -10.42 -16.13 -12.29
C LYS A 14 -10.40 -14.64 -12.66
N GLU A 15 -11.50 -13.92 -12.48
CA GLU A 15 -11.59 -12.51 -12.82
C GLU A 15 -10.66 -11.65 -11.94
N ILE A 16 -10.40 -12.07 -10.68
CA ILE A 16 -9.40 -11.42 -9.82
C ILE A 16 -8.01 -11.58 -10.42
N HIS A 17 -7.66 -12.78 -10.88
CA HIS A 17 -6.38 -13.04 -11.54
C HIS A 17 -6.23 -12.23 -12.84
N ASP A 18 -7.30 -12.11 -13.63
CA ASP A 18 -7.30 -11.33 -14.86
C ASP A 18 -7.10 -9.82 -14.57
N ILE A 19 -7.74 -9.30 -13.51
CA ILE A 19 -7.55 -7.93 -13.03
C ILE A 19 -6.11 -7.72 -12.53
N MET A 20 -5.56 -8.65 -11.75
CA MET A 20 -4.17 -8.61 -11.28
C MET A 20 -3.18 -8.64 -12.44
N ALA A 21 -3.41 -9.49 -13.45
CA ALA A 21 -2.58 -9.58 -14.64
C ALA A 21 -2.64 -8.27 -15.45
N ARG A 22 -3.82 -7.64 -15.57
CA ARG A 22 -3.95 -6.32 -16.18
C ARG A 22 -3.21 -5.24 -15.40
N ALA A 23 -3.35 -5.23 -14.07
CA ALA A 23 -2.64 -4.27 -13.21
C ALA A 23 -1.11 -4.41 -13.36
N ASN A 24 -0.60 -5.65 -13.39
CA ASN A 24 0.81 -5.92 -13.63
C ASN A 24 1.27 -5.48 -15.04
N ARG A 25 0.43 -5.67 -16.08
CA ARG A 25 0.74 -5.15 -17.42
C ARG A 25 0.81 -3.64 -17.45
N CYS A 26 -0.16 -2.94 -16.87
CA CYS A 26 -0.12 -1.48 -16.75
C CYS A 26 1.08 -1.00 -15.93
N ARG A 27 1.48 -1.77 -14.92
CA ARG A 27 2.72 -1.55 -14.15
C ARG A 27 3.96 -1.72 -15.02
N SER A 28 3.95 -2.56 -16.06
CA SER A 28 5.10 -2.78 -16.97
C SER A 28 5.10 -1.94 -18.25
N GLU A 29 3.94 -1.50 -18.74
CA GLU A 29 3.74 -0.91 -20.08
C GLU A 29 4.10 0.59 -20.18
N GLY A 30 4.63 1.21 -19.11
CA GLY A 30 5.12 2.60 -19.05
C GLY A 30 6.31 2.98 -19.96
N GLN A 31 6.61 2.14 -20.97
CA GLN A 31 7.51 2.33 -22.11
C GLN A 31 9.04 2.11 -21.95
N THR A 32 9.54 1.46 -23.01
CA THR A 32 10.86 1.55 -23.66
C THR A 32 12.13 1.19 -22.86
N ASN A 33 12.78 0.12 -23.34
CA ASN A 33 14.16 -0.31 -23.05
C ASN A 33 14.58 -0.51 -21.58
N MET A 34 14.61 -1.80 -21.20
CA MET A 34 15.68 -2.41 -20.41
C MET A 34 15.90 -1.96 -18.95
N ASN A 35 14.88 -1.70 -18.13
CA ASN A 35 15.06 -1.66 -16.66
C ASN A 35 13.84 -2.15 -15.85
N GLU A 36 14.14 -2.69 -14.67
CA GLU A 36 13.31 -3.46 -13.73
C GLU A 36 12.15 -2.64 -13.10
N HIS A 37 11.14 -2.26 -13.88
CA HIS A 37 10.07 -1.31 -13.49
C HIS A 37 9.12 -1.79 -12.36
N SER A 38 9.10 -3.08 -12.01
CA SER A 38 8.37 -3.53 -10.81
C SER A 38 8.84 -2.75 -9.57
N SER A 39 10.13 -2.41 -9.51
CA SER A 39 10.70 -1.61 -8.42
C SER A 39 10.22 -0.14 -8.38
N ARG A 40 9.63 0.43 -9.44
CA ARG A 40 9.44 1.89 -9.56
C ARG A 40 7.99 2.38 -9.47
N SER A 41 7.05 1.52 -9.15
CA SER A 41 5.65 1.92 -9.00
C SER A 41 4.96 1.17 -7.86
N HIS A 42 4.03 1.86 -7.21
CA HIS A 42 3.16 1.26 -6.20
C HIS A 42 1.93 0.67 -6.87
N MET A 43 1.51 -0.52 -6.45
CA MET A 43 0.25 -1.14 -6.86
C MET A 43 -0.65 -1.30 -5.63
N VAL A 44 -1.89 -0.83 -5.76
CA VAL A 44 -2.91 -0.94 -4.72
C VAL A 44 -4.12 -1.65 -5.31
N LEU A 45 -4.45 -2.83 -4.77
CA LEU A 45 -5.62 -3.62 -5.14
C LEU A 45 -6.55 -3.76 -3.93
N TYR A 46 -7.82 -3.44 -4.13
CA TYR A 46 -8.87 -3.65 -3.13
C TYR A 46 -9.78 -4.79 -3.56
N ILE A 47 -9.96 -5.75 -2.67
CA ILE A 47 -10.96 -6.81 -2.81
C ILE A 47 -12.02 -6.55 -1.74
N VAL A 48 -13.20 -6.16 -2.19
CA VAL A 48 -14.34 -5.86 -1.32
C VAL A 48 -15.29 -7.06 -1.33
N VAL A 49 -15.54 -7.61 -0.15
CA VAL A 49 -16.44 -8.75 0.04
C VAL A 49 -17.64 -8.30 0.84
N ARG A 50 -18.82 -8.43 0.24
CA ARG A 50 -20.11 -8.24 0.90
C ARG A 50 -20.77 -9.59 1.05
N THR A 51 -21.15 -9.95 2.27
CA THR A 51 -21.85 -11.20 2.55
C THR A 51 -23.16 -10.92 3.27
N THR A 52 -24.17 -11.73 2.99
CA THR A 52 -25.46 -11.68 3.68
C THR A 52 -25.70 -13.02 4.34
N ASN A 53 -25.86 -13.03 5.66
CA ASN A 53 -26.31 -14.22 6.37
C ASN A 53 -27.78 -14.48 6.01
N LYS A 54 -28.08 -15.64 5.41
CA LYS A 54 -29.43 -15.98 4.94
C LYS A 54 -30.45 -16.18 6.07
N GLN A 55 -29.99 -16.57 7.26
CA GLN A 55 -30.85 -16.81 8.42
C GLN A 55 -31.15 -15.49 9.14
N THR A 56 -30.11 -14.72 9.47
CA THR A 56 -30.26 -13.49 10.28
C THR A 56 -30.50 -12.23 9.46
N ARG A 57 -30.40 -12.33 8.12
CA ARG A 57 -30.39 -11.17 7.19
C ARG A 57 -29.30 -10.14 7.47
N MET A 58 -28.37 -10.42 8.37
CA MET A 58 -27.25 -9.53 8.64
C MET A 58 -26.29 -9.50 7.46
N GLN A 59 -25.97 -8.30 6.98
CA GLN A 59 -24.91 -8.08 6.02
C GLN A 59 -23.60 -7.85 6.75
N SER A 60 -22.51 -8.37 6.22
CA SER A 60 -21.16 -8.02 6.66
C SER A 60 -20.28 -7.60 5.50
N PHE A 61 -19.37 -6.69 5.79
CA PHE A 61 -18.48 -6.08 4.82
C PHE A 61 -17.02 -6.31 5.24
N GLY A 62 -16.22 -6.80 4.31
CA GLY A 62 -14.77 -6.89 4.46
C GLY A 62 -14.09 -6.21 3.27
N LYS A 63 -12.95 -5.57 3.54
CA LYS A 63 -12.04 -5.07 2.52
C LYS A 63 -10.67 -5.68 2.78
N LEU A 64 -10.14 -6.38 1.77
CA LEU A 64 -8.75 -6.80 1.74
C LEU A 64 -7.98 -5.82 0.85
N SER A 65 -7.01 -5.12 1.44
CA SER A 65 -6.09 -4.23 0.73
C SER A 65 -4.79 -4.96 0.48
N LEU A 66 -4.47 -5.22 -0.79
CA LEU A 66 -3.17 -5.75 -1.21
C LEU A 66 -2.35 -4.60 -1.79
N VAL A 67 -1.21 -4.32 -1.17
CA VAL A 67 -0.38 -3.16 -1.46
C VAL A 67 1.04 -3.63 -1.73
N ASP A 68 1.51 -3.35 -2.93
CA ASP A 68 2.89 -3.59 -3.37
C ASP A 68 3.55 -2.22 -3.54
N LEU A 69 4.63 -1.99 -2.81
CA LEU A 69 5.32 -0.71 -2.77
C LEU A 69 6.53 -0.73 -3.71
N ALA A 70 6.82 0.41 -4.31
CA ALA A 70 8.08 0.65 -4.99
C ALA A 70 9.27 0.53 -4.01
N GLY A 71 10.46 0.37 -4.59
CA GLY A 71 11.74 0.31 -3.92
C GLY A 71 11.97 1.52 -3.01
N SER A 72 12.61 1.26 -1.87
CA SER A 72 12.89 2.25 -0.82
C SER A 72 14.30 2.83 -0.89
N GLU A 73 15.06 2.46 -1.92
CA GLU A 73 16.44 2.86 -2.09
C GLU A 73 16.62 4.37 -2.31
N ARG A 74 17.72 4.88 -1.77
CA ARG A 74 18.08 6.29 -1.89
C ARG A 74 18.52 6.66 -3.30
N LEU A 75 18.12 7.85 -3.74
CA LEU A 75 18.48 8.43 -5.04
C LEU A 75 19.98 8.45 -5.32
N GLU A 76 20.79 8.66 -4.28
CA GLU A 76 22.26 8.72 -4.39
C GLU A 76 22.85 7.42 -4.97
N LYS A 77 22.20 6.28 -4.74
CA LYS A 77 22.63 4.98 -5.27
C LYS A 77 22.06 4.65 -6.64
N SER A 78 21.00 5.33 -7.08
CA SER A 78 20.30 4.96 -8.31
C SER A 78 20.98 5.47 -9.57
N GLY A 79 21.82 6.52 -9.46
CA GLY A 79 22.43 7.18 -10.63
C GLY A 79 21.40 7.74 -11.62
N ALA A 80 20.16 7.96 -11.16
CA ALA A 80 19.05 8.34 -12.03
C ALA A 80 19.19 9.80 -12.49
N GLU A 81 19.13 10.02 -13.80
CA GLU A 81 19.19 11.35 -14.41
C GLU A 81 17.87 11.71 -15.12
N GLY A 82 17.67 13.01 -15.37
CA GLY A 82 16.55 13.52 -16.15
C GLY A 82 15.18 13.06 -15.64
N GLN A 83 14.42 12.37 -16.49
CA GLN A 83 13.06 11.91 -16.16
C GLN A 83 13.06 10.81 -15.08
N GLN A 84 14.08 9.93 -15.07
CA GLN A 84 14.19 8.88 -14.07
C GLN A 84 14.44 9.47 -12.67
N MET A 85 15.18 10.58 -12.59
CA MET A 85 15.38 11.30 -11.34
C MET A 85 14.05 11.82 -10.78
N LYS A 86 13.21 12.43 -11.62
CA LYS A 86 11.90 12.96 -11.21
C LYS A 86 10.96 11.86 -10.71
N GLU A 87 10.97 10.71 -11.38
CA GLU A 87 10.22 9.54 -10.98
C GLU A 87 10.69 9.02 -9.62
N ALA A 88 12.00 8.81 -9.46
CA ALA A 88 12.59 8.31 -8.22
C ALA A 88 12.36 9.28 -7.03
N VAL A 89 12.40 10.60 -7.26
CA VAL A 89 12.01 11.61 -6.26
C VAL A 89 10.54 11.45 -5.86
N SER A 90 9.66 11.19 -6.83
CA SER A 90 8.22 11.02 -6.56
C SER A 90 7.92 9.75 -5.78
N ILE A 91 8.61 8.64 -6.09
CA ILE A 91 8.56 7.39 -5.33
C ILE A 91 8.99 7.64 -3.89
N ASN A 92 10.18 8.21 -3.70
CA ASN A 92 10.71 8.46 -2.36
C ASN A 92 9.83 9.41 -1.57
N LYS A 93 9.25 10.44 -2.20
CA LYS A 93 8.25 11.31 -1.55
C LYS A 93 7.06 10.53 -0.99
N SER A 94 6.52 9.58 -1.74
CA SER A 94 5.39 8.77 -1.26
C SER A 94 5.76 7.81 -0.12
N LEU A 95 6.97 7.25 -0.12
CA LEU A 95 7.48 6.42 0.97
C LEU A 95 7.83 7.23 2.22
N SER A 96 8.40 8.42 2.07
CA SER A 96 8.62 9.37 3.16
C SER A 96 7.29 9.76 3.82
N ALA A 97 6.28 10.10 3.02
CA ALA A 97 4.95 10.40 3.54
C ALA A 97 4.33 9.22 4.30
N LEU A 98 4.54 7.98 3.83
CA LEU A 98 4.13 6.77 4.55
C LEU A 98 4.86 6.64 5.90
N GLY A 99 6.17 6.94 5.92
CA GLY A 99 6.96 6.99 7.16
C GLY A 99 6.45 8.02 8.16
N ASP A 100 6.06 9.20 7.69
CA ASP A 100 5.47 10.25 8.53
C ASP A 100 4.13 9.81 9.13
N VAL A 101 3.28 9.15 8.33
CA VAL A 101 2.00 8.59 8.78
C VAL A 101 2.21 7.53 9.85
N ILE A 102 3.12 6.57 9.61
CA ILE A 102 3.43 5.52 10.59
C ILE A 102 3.96 6.11 11.88
N SER A 103 4.88 7.08 11.80
CA SER A 103 5.46 7.74 12.97
C SER A 103 4.39 8.50 13.75
N GLY A 104 3.50 9.22 13.05
CA GLY A 104 2.39 9.93 13.66
C GLY A 104 1.39 9.00 14.36
N LEU A 105 1.10 7.84 13.76
CA LEU A 105 0.22 6.83 14.36
C LEU A 105 0.86 6.16 15.58
N ALA A 106 2.14 5.80 15.50
CA ALA A 106 2.86 5.18 16.62
C ALA A 106 2.98 6.12 17.83
N GLN A 107 3.05 7.43 17.58
CA GLN A 107 3.10 8.47 18.62
C GLN A 107 1.72 8.94 19.11
N ASN A 108 0.62 8.38 18.57
CA ASN A 108 -0.76 8.83 18.83
C ASN A 108 -0.95 10.34 18.60
N ASN A 109 -0.32 10.88 17.55
CA ASN A 109 -0.44 12.29 17.21
C ASN A 109 -1.88 12.64 16.83
N LYS A 110 -2.38 13.79 17.31
CA LYS A 110 -3.73 14.28 16.97
C LYS A 110 -3.92 14.48 15.47
N HIS A 111 -2.85 14.87 14.78
CA HIS A 111 -2.84 15.06 13.33
C HIS A 111 -1.86 14.07 12.69
N VAL A 112 -2.37 13.22 11.80
CA VAL A 112 -1.58 12.28 10.99
C VAL A 112 -1.67 12.70 9.52
N PRO A 113 -0.54 12.93 8.82
CA PRO A 113 -0.53 13.63 7.54
C PRO A 113 -0.86 12.74 6.34
N PHE A 114 -2.01 12.06 6.36
CA PHE A 114 -2.45 11.17 5.28
C PHE A 114 -2.55 11.85 3.91
N ARG A 115 -2.70 13.17 3.87
CA ARG A 115 -2.82 13.95 2.62
C ARG A 115 -1.48 14.26 1.93
N ASN A 116 -0.34 13.92 2.52
CA ASN A 116 0.97 14.25 1.97
C ASN A 116 1.31 13.47 0.69
N SER A 117 0.64 12.34 0.44
CA SER A 117 0.75 11.58 -0.80
C SER A 117 -0.57 10.91 -1.18
N VAL A 118 -0.73 10.58 -2.47
CA VAL A 118 -1.87 9.78 -2.94
C VAL A 118 -1.87 8.40 -2.29
N LEU A 119 -0.69 7.78 -2.11
CA LEU A 119 -0.54 6.48 -1.45
C LEU A 119 -1.09 6.52 -0.02
N THR A 120 -0.61 7.45 0.81
CA THR A 120 -1.08 7.58 2.19
C THR A 120 -2.56 7.92 2.27
N PHE A 121 -3.07 8.70 1.31
CA PHE A 121 -4.48 9.02 1.24
C PHE A 121 -5.34 7.78 0.92
N LEU A 122 -4.89 6.92 0.01
CA LEU A 122 -5.52 5.64 -0.31
C LEU A 122 -5.52 4.67 0.87
N LEU A 123 -4.43 4.65 1.65
CA LEU A 123 -4.28 3.75 2.80
C LEU A 123 -4.92 4.27 4.09
N GLN A 124 -5.46 5.49 4.08
CA GLN A 124 -6.02 6.12 5.27
C GLN A 124 -7.05 5.24 5.96
N ASP A 125 -7.94 4.58 5.20
CA ASP A 125 -8.98 3.72 5.78
C ASP A 125 -8.41 2.47 6.47
N SER A 126 -7.34 1.92 5.91
CA SER A 126 -6.65 0.73 6.40
C SER A 126 -5.73 1.06 7.59
N MET A 127 -5.32 2.32 7.74
CA MET A 127 -4.39 2.77 8.79
C MET A 127 -5.03 3.70 9.84
N SER A 128 -6.34 3.96 9.78
CA SER A 128 -7.05 4.85 10.72
C SER A 128 -7.80 4.12 11.83
N GLY A 129 -7.57 2.81 12.01
CA GLY A 129 -7.89 2.12 13.26
C GLY A 129 -8.96 1.02 13.20
N GLN A 130 -9.57 0.70 12.07
CA GLN A 130 -10.53 -0.42 11.96
C GLN A 130 -10.12 -1.43 10.87
N ALA A 131 -8.83 -1.74 10.80
CA ALA A 131 -8.32 -2.79 9.93
C ALA A 131 -7.20 -3.60 10.60
N LYS A 132 -7.06 -4.85 10.17
CA LYS A 132 -5.90 -5.68 10.49
C LYS A 132 -4.85 -5.39 9.43
N VAL A 133 -3.69 -4.88 9.84
CA VAL A 133 -2.60 -4.53 8.94
C VAL A 133 -1.44 -5.48 9.16
N LEU A 134 -0.94 -6.07 8.07
CA LEU A 134 0.28 -6.86 8.03
C LEU A 134 1.25 -6.17 7.08
N MET A 135 2.47 -5.94 7.54
CA MET A 135 3.54 -5.39 6.73
C MET A 135 4.63 -6.45 6.54
N PHE A 136 4.99 -6.71 5.28
CA PHE A 136 6.19 -7.47 4.94
C PHE A 136 7.35 -6.50 4.71
N VAL A 137 8.52 -6.83 5.25
CA VAL A 137 9.74 -6.04 5.07
C VAL A 137 10.78 -6.94 4.45
N CYS A 138 11.01 -6.75 3.15
CA CYS A 138 11.98 -7.49 2.37
C CYS A 138 13.32 -6.75 2.42
N VAL A 139 14.37 -7.43 2.86
CA VAL A 139 15.72 -6.86 2.98
C VAL A 139 16.73 -7.71 2.21
N SER A 140 17.79 -7.08 1.72
CA SER A 140 18.86 -7.78 1.01
C SER A 140 19.88 -8.32 2.02
N PRO A 141 20.35 -9.59 1.86
CA PRO A 141 21.42 -10.15 2.67
C PRO A 141 22.82 -9.68 2.22
N ALA A 142 22.92 -8.97 1.09
CA ALA A 142 24.21 -8.54 0.55
C ALA A 142 24.86 -7.45 1.41
N SER A 143 26.16 -7.59 1.68
CA SER A 143 26.92 -6.67 2.55
C SER A 143 26.88 -5.22 2.05
N TYR A 144 26.94 -5.00 0.73
CA TYR A 144 26.87 -3.66 0.14
C TYR A 144 25.48 -2.99 0.31
N ASN A 145 24.43 -3.76 0.63
CA ASN A 145 23.09 -3.26 0.91
C ASN A 145 22.80 -3.08 2.41
N CYS A 146 23.77 -3.32 3.29
CA CYS A 146 23.58 -3.27 4.75
C CYS A 146 22.91 -1.96 5.23
N SER A 147 23.29 -0.81 4.65
CA SER A 147 22.69 0.48 5.00
C SER A 147 21.22 0.62 4.60
N GLU A 148 20.81 0.11 3.44
CA GLU A 148 19.39 0.10 3.03
C GLU A 148 18.60 -0.89 3.88
N SER A 149 19.14 -2.10 4.08
CA SER A 149 18.52 -3.12 4.94
C SER A 149 18.29 -2.60 6.36
N ASN A 150 19.25 -1.91 6.95
CA ASN A 150 19.09 -1.27 8.26
C ASN A 150 17.99 -0.19 8.25
N SER A 151 17.92 0.64 7.19
CA SER A 151 16.88 1.66 7.05
C SER A 151 15.47 1.03 7.00
N SER A 152 15.31 -0.05 6.24
CA SER A 152 14.05 -0.82 6.15
C SER A 152 13.67 -1.47 7.48
N LEU A 153 14.63 -2.03 8.22
CA LEU A 153 14.38 -2.62 9.55
C LEU A 153 14.00 -1.56 10.59
N GLN A 154 14.62 -0.38 10.55
CA GLN A 154 14.23 0.75 11.40
C GLN A 154 12.81 1.22 11.09
N PHE A 155 12.43 1.25 9.81
CA PHE A 155 11.06 1.54 9.40
C PHE A 155 10.08 0.49 9.94
N ALA A 156 10.42 -0.81 9.84
CA ALA A 156 9.64 -1.92 10.39
C ALA A 156 9.44 -1.78 11.91
N SER A 157 10.50 -1.40 12.62
CA SER A 157 10.47 -1.16 14.07
C SER A 157 9.48 -0.06 14.44
N ARG A 158 9.46 1.06 13.70
CA ARG A 158 8.46 2.12 13.90
C ARG A 158 7.04 1.65 13.58
N ALA A 159 6.86 0.90 12.50
CA ALA A 159 5.56 0.35 12.10
C ALA A 159 4.96 -0.59 13.18
N ARG A 160 5.81 -1.36 13.85
CA ARG A 160 5.41 -2.21 14.98
C ARG A 160 4.82 -1.43 16.16
N GLY A 161 5.19 -0.16 16.33
CA GLY A 161 4.68 0.72 17.38
C GLY A 161 3.23 1.19 17.16
N VAL A 162 2.66 0.96 15.98
CA VAL A 162 1.28 1.37 15.67
C VAL A 162 0.27 0.41 16.30
N ALA A 163 -0.65 0.94 17.12
CA ALA A 163 -1.70 0.17 17.78
C ALA A 163 -3.09 0.62 17.31
N PHE A 164 -3.82 -0.25 16.60
CA PHE A 164 -5.17 0.04 16.08
C PHE A 164 -6.32 -0.27 17.07
N GLY A 165 -6.00 -0.66 18.31
CA GLY A 165 -7.01 -1.03 19.31
C GLY A 165 -7.85 -2.26 18.90
N GLN A 166 -9.05 -2.37 19.47
CA GLN A 166 -9.96 -3.48 19.20
C GLN A 166 -10.69 -3.27 17.86
N ILE A 167 -10.50 -4.22 16.95
CA ILE A 167 -11.11 -4.19 15.62
C ILE A 167 -12.49 -4.84 15.68
N LYS A 168 -13.51 -4.12 15.19
CA LYS A 168 -14.90 -4.61 15.16
C LYS A 168 -15.22 -5.20 13.79
N LYS A 169 -16.16 -6.16 13.77
CA LYS A 169 -16.73 -6.67 12.52
C LYS A 169 -17.69 -5.63 11.96
N ASN A 170 -17.54 -5.27 10.69
CA ASN A 170 -18.50 -4.39 10.01
C ASN A 170 -19.76 -5.19 9.66
N THR A 171 -20.84 -4.97 10.41
CA THR A 171 -22.15 -5.59 10.19
C THR A 171 -23.25 -4.55 10.18
N VAL A 172 -24.19 -4.69 9.24
CA VAL A 172 -25.42 -3.90 9.17
C VAL A 172 -26.61 -4.84 9.01
N VAL A 173 -27.77 -4.47 9.53
CA VAL A 173 -29.02 -5.18 9.26
C VAL A 173 -29.45 -4.80 7.84
N ALA A 174 -29.72 -5.78 6.98
CA ALA A 174 -30.26 -5.47 5.65
C ALA A 174 -31.63 -4.78 5.82
N THR A 175 -31.76 -3.57 5.29
CA THR A 175 -33.04 -2.90 5.05
C THR A 175 -33.80 -3.60 3.94
#